data_AF-A0A7X9CAV1-F1
#
_entry.id   AF-A0A7X9CAV1-F1
#
_cell.length_a   1.000
_cell.length_b   1.000
_cell.length_c   1.000
_cell.angle_alpha   90.00
_cell.angle_beta   90.00
_cell.angle_gamma   90.00
#
_symmetry.space_group_name_H-M   'P 1'
#
loop_
_entity.id
_entity.type
_entity.pdbx_description
1 polymer ?
#
loop_
_entity_poly.entity_id
_entity_poly.type
_entity_poly.pdbx_seq_one_letter_code
_entity_poly.pdbx_strand_id
1 'polypeptide(L)'
;YRHISTHDQQTIDQLFGAAADARRALDETFTAIERVLANPTRLDAREDEDPLGDDQAAQARPGTVDAASGDPSGAEADGPEAPPTALDVPSLKAFLAARFPGDNAGSDRGIEFACELVRACGLTTLTELAQELEAIDSAEVRDLMDTTTAVTRVRRLDDELLALYGEEYIGSTESIGAVGRRGDQLRWRYDRLRDKVTLRRRPVVFQVFGADCPENVQARKMPAARVVRELARIVAEREGAASVVRDGAISLAEDLPLSARPRPVRLQDGTDLWVATNLRREASEAIMTALMDAAPALDLRVMRNGLLFLPPST
;
A
#
# COMPACT_ATOMS: atom_id res chain seq x y z
N TYR A 1 -16.38 -27.26 -14.47
CA TYR A 1 -17.73 -27.88 -14.54
C TYR A 1 -18.07 -28.51 -15.88
N ARG A 2 -17.97 -27.83 -17.04
CA ARG A 2 -18.41 -28.42 -18.34
C ARG A 2 -17.65 -29.67 -18.85
N HIS A 3 -16.51 -30.03 -18.25
CA HIS A 3 -15.71 -31.21 -18.61
C HIS A 3 -15.72 -32.32 -17.54
N ILE A 4 -16.58 -32.19 -16.53
CA ILE A 4 -16.65 -33.09 -15.36
C ILE A 4 -17.90 -33.97 -15.51
N SER A 5 -17.79 -35.27 -15.28
CA SER A 5 -18.95 -36.17 -15.37
C SER A 5 -20.03 -35.77 -14.36
N THR A 6 -21.31 -36.06 -14.64
CA THR A 6 -22.41 -35.69 -13.74
C THR A 6 -22.25 -36.32 -12.35
N HIS A 7 -21.66 -37.52 -12.28
CA HIS A 7 -21.36 -38.21 -11.02
C HIS A 7 -20.24 -37.50 -10.22
N ASP A 8 -19.19 -37.05 -10.90
CA ASP A 8 -18.10 -36.31 -10.27
C ASP A 8 -18.55 -34.93 -9.81
N GLN A 9 -19.45 -34.26 -10.55
CA GLN A 9 -20.06 -32.99 -10.13
C GLN A 9 -20.86 -33.16 -8.83
N GLN A 10 -21.69 -34.21 -8.75
CA GLN A 10 -22.45 -34.51 -7.52
C GLN A 10 -21.54 -34.84 -6.34
N THR A 11 -20.46 -35.57 -6.59
CA THR A 11 -19.46 -35.88 -5.56
C THR A 11 -18.74 -34.62 -5.07
N ILE A 12 -18.37 -33.73 -5.99
CA ILE A 12 -17.75 -32.43 -5.67
C ILE A 12 -18.72 -31.56 -4.85
N ASP A 13 -19.98 -31.47 -5.26
CA ASP A 13 -20.98 -30.67 -4.55
C ASP A 13 -21.25 -31.22 -3.14
N GLN A 14 -21.26 -32.55 -2.96
CA GLN A 14 -21.34 -33.18 -1.64
C GLN A 14 -20.12 -32.89 -0.76
N LEU A 15 -18.92 -32.92 -1.34
CA LEU A 15 -17.68 -32.59 -0.61
C LEU A 15 -17.65 -31.11 -0.20
N PHE A 16 -18.13 -30.20 -1.05
CA PHE A 16 -18.27 -28.78 -0.70
C PHE A 16 -19.34 -28.55 0.38
N GLY A 17 -20.45 -29.29 0.34
CA GLY A 17 -21.47 -29.26 1.39
C GLY A 17 -20.91 -29.70 2.75
N ALA A 18 -20.22 -30.85 2.78
CA ALA A 18 -19.57 -31.35 3.99
C ALA A 18 -18.48 -30.39 4.52
N ALA A 19 -17.72 -29.76 3.62
CA ALA A 19 -16.73 -28.76 4.00
C ALA A 19 -17.36 -27.48 4.57
N ALA A 20 -18.51 -27.05 4.02
CA ALA A 20 -19.25 -25.90 4.52
C ALA A 20 -19.83 -26.16 5.93
N ASP A 21 -20.35 -27.36 6.16
CA ASP A 21 -20.85 -27.77 7.48
C ASP A 21 -19.73 -27.89 8.51
N ALA A 22 -18.57 -28.45 8.13
CA ALA A 22 -17.40 -28.51 8.99
C ALA A 22 -16.89 -27.10 9.36
N ARG A 23 -16.90 -26.17 8.41
CA ARG A 23 -16.53 -24.77 8.67
C ARG A 23 -17.50 -24.09 9.62
N ARG A 24 -18.82 -24.27 9.43
CA ARG A 24 -19.84 -23.74 10.35
C ARG A 24 -19.65 -24.27 11.77
N ALA A 25 -19.40 -25.57 11.92
CA ALA A 25 -19.15 -26.18 13.23
C ALA A 25 -17.88 -25.63 13.91
N LEU A 26 -16.83 -25.35 13.14
CA LEU A 26 -15.63 -24.71 13.66
C LEU A 26 -15.91 -23.28 14.12
N ASP A 27 -16.65 -22.49 13.33
CA ASP A 27 -17.00 -21.10 13.67
C ASP A 27 -17.88 -21.02 14.93
N GLU A 28 -18.83 -21.95 15.11
CA GLU A 28 -19.62 -22.08 16.34
C GLU A 28 -18.74 -22.40 17.55
N THR A 29 -17.74 -23.27 17.37
CA THR A 29 -16.78 -23.63 18.41
C THR A 29 -15.91 -22.43 18.81
N PHE A 30 -15.43 -21.65 17.84
CA PHE A 30 -14.66 -20.43 18.11
C PHE A 30 -15.50 -19.37 18.83
N THR A 31 -16.76 -19.19 18.41
CA THR A 31 -17.69 -18.28 19.07
C THR A 31 -17.95 -18.71 20.53
N ALA A 32 -18.06 -20.01 20.79
CA ALA A 32 -18.20 -20.55 22.14
C ALA A 32 -16.94 -20.28 23.00
N ILE A 33 -15.75 -20.46 22.43
CA ILE A 33 -14.47 -20.18 23.11
C ILE A 33 -14.36 -18.70 23.44
N GLU A 34 -14.67 -17.81 22.50
CA GLU A 34 -14.65 -16.36 22.73
C GLU A 34 -15.62 -15.95 23.85
N ARG A 35 -16.80 -16.58 23.91
CA ARG A 35 -17.78 -16.34 24.99
C ARG A 35 -17.25 -16.77 26.36
N VAL A 36 -16.51 -17.88 26.43
CA VAL A 36 -15.85 -18.35 27.68
C VAL A 36 -14.71 -17.42 28.09
N LEU A 37 -13.92 -16.93 27.12
CA LEU A 37 -12.84 -15.99 27.39
C LEU A 37 -13.33 -14.59 27.77
N ALA A 38 -14.48 -14.17 27.25
CA ALA A 38 -15.10 -12.87 27.55
C ALA A 38 -15.79 -12.84 28.93
N ASN A 39 -16.27 -13.97 29.42
CA ASN A 39 -16.80 -14.13 30.77
C ASN A 39 -16.15 -15.36 31.44
N PRO A 40 -14.87 -15.25 31.85
CA PRO A 40 -14.22 -16.32 32.59
C PRO A 40 -14.96 -16.42 33.92
N THR A 41 -15.78 -17.46 34.07
CA THR A 41 -16.46 -17.72 35.34
C THR A 41 -15.37 -17.93 36.36
N ARG A 42 -15.35 -17.06 37.38
CA ARG A 42 -14.37 -17.07 38.46
C ARG A 42 -14.65 -18.30 39.35
N LEU A 43 -14.27 -19.48 38.88
CA LEU A 43 -14.21 -20.68 39.70
C LEU A 43 -12.84 -20.70 40.37
N ASP A 44 -12.77 -19.99 41.50
CA ASP A 44 -12.03 -20.38 42.71
C ASP A 44 -12.19 -19.27 43.76
N ALA A 45 -13.34 -19.28 44.44
CA ALA A 45 -13.45 -18.84 45.83
C ALA A 45 -14.55 -19.68 46.48
N ARG A 46 -14.14 -20.40 47.52
CA ARG A 46 -14.95 -21.25 48.38
C ARG A 46 -16.11 -20.48 49.02
N GLU A 47 -17.14 -21.25 49.35
CA GLU A 47 -18.02 -21.14 50.52
C GLU A 47 -17.73 -19.94 51.43
N ASP A 48 -18.67 -18.98 51.49
CA ASP A 48 -19.34 -18.56 52.72
C ASP A 48 -20.43 -17.49 52.42
N GLU A 49 -21.51 -17.63 53.18
CA GLU A 49 -22.79 -16.89 53.28
C GLU A 49 -22.59 -15.36 53.46
N ASP A 50 -23.49 -14.39 53.23
CA ASP A 50 -24.95 -14.31 53.00
C ASP A 50 -25.29 -12.84 52.55
N PRO A 51 -26.56 -12.48 52.28
CA PRO A 51 -26.97 -11.35 51.41
C PRO A 51 -27.25 -10.04 52.17
N LEU A 52 -27.44 -8.93 51.45
CA LEU A 52 -28.45 -7.88 51.70
C LEU A 52 -28.26 -6.65 50.78
N GLY A 53 -29.35 -6.11 50.27
CA GLY A 53 -29.46 -4.68 49.93
C GLY A 53 -30.06 -4.33 48.57
N ASP A 54 -31.40 -4.28 48.52
CA ASP A 54 -32.16 -3.41 47.60
C ASP A 54 -31.63 -1.96 47.67
N ASP A 55 -31.58 -1.23 46.55
CA ASP A 55 -32.48 -0.08 46.36
C ASP A 55 -32.42 0.55 44.96
N GLN A 56 -33.53 1.20 44.63
CA GLN A 56 -33.98 1.66 43.32
C GLN A 56 -33.42 3.02 42.85
N ALA A 57 -33.78 3.33 41.59
CA ALA A 57 -33.97 4.66 40.99
C ALA A 57 -32.71 5.33 40.38
N ALA A 58 -32.75 6.05 39.25
CA ALA A 58 -33.85 6.74 38.59
C ALA A 58 -33.56 6.98 37.09
N GLN A 59 -34.64 7.21 36.35
CA GLN A 59 -34.74 7.62 34.96
C GLN A 59 -34.25 9.07 34.72
N ALA A 60 -33.72 9.37 33.52
CA ALA A 60 -34.15 10.51 32.69
C ALA A 60 -33.40 10.60 31.34
N ARG A 61 -34.16 10.65 30.25
CA ARG A 61 -33.89 11.30 28.94
C ARG A 61 -34.97 12.41 28.79
N PRO A 62 -35.02 13.30 27.77
CA PRO A 62 -34.05 13.83 26.79
C PRO A 62 -34.14 15.39 26.62
N GLY A 63 -33.38 15.98 25.68
CA GLY A 63 -33.63 17.34 25.10
C GLY A 63 -32.46 17.81 24.23
N THR A 64 -32.50 17.67 22.90
CA THR A 64 -32.98 18.62 21.84
C THR A 64 -32.09 19.85 21.59
N VAL A 65 -31.40 19.78 20.44
CA VAL A 65 -31.06 20.79 19.40
C VAL A 65 -31.01 22.28 19.75
N ASP A 66 -29.89 22.93 19.37
CA ASP A 66 -29.96 24.16 18.57
C ASP A 66 -28.71 24.36 17.69
N ALA A 67 -28.93 24.90 16.49
CA ALA A 67 -27.95 25.11 15.44
C ALA A 67 -27.46 26.57 15.43
N ALA A 68 -26.19 26.80 15.09
CA ALA A 68 -25.75 28.09 14.57
C ALA A 68 -24.57 27.90 13.61
N SER A 69 -24.80 28.45 12.42
CA SER A 69 -23.99 28.44 11.21
C SER A 69 -22.68 29.20 11.35
N GLY A 70 -21.67 28.75 10.61
CA GLY A 70 -20.43 29.47 10.37
C GLY A 70 -19.78 28.97 9.09
N ASP A 71 -20.20 29.53 7.96
CA ASP A 71 -19.47 29.46 6.69
C ASP A 71 -18.15 30.25 6.83
N PRO A 72 -17.05 29.78 6.23
CA PRO A 72 -16.46 30.64 5.22
C PRO A 72 -16.03 29.88 3.97
N SER A 73 -16.60 30.34 2.85
CA SER A 73 -15.93 30.49 1.56
C SER A 73 -14.45 30.88 1.66
N GLY A 74 -13.60 30.24 0.83
CA GLY A 74 -12.42 30.90 0.27
C GLY A 74 -11.14 30.08 0.21
N ALA A 75 -10.67 29.90 -1.03
CA ALA A 75 -9.27 29.70 -1.44
C ALA A 75 -8.61 28.34 -1.12
N GLU A 76 -8.57 27.47 -2.14
CA GLU A 76 -7.45 26.53 -2.31
C GLU A 76 -6.20 27.34 -2.65
N ALA A 77 -5.60 27.90 -1.60
CA ALA A 77 -4.24 28.38 -1.59
C ALA A 77 -3.33 27.18 -1.35
N ASP A 78 -2.37 27.00 -2.25
CA ASP A 78 -1.22 26.10 -2.14
C ASP A 78 -0.39 26.51 -0.91
N GLY A 79 -0.81 26.01 0.26
CA GLY A 79 -0.21 26.26 1.56
C GLY A 79 0.77 25.14 1.93
N PRO A 80 1.69 25.39 2.88
CA PRO A 80 2.67 24.40 3.31
C PRO A 80 1.98 23.13 3.78
N GLU A 81 2.34 22.00 3.17
CA GLU A 81 1.81 20.68 3.46
C GLU A 81 1.81 20.46 4.98
N ALA A 82 0.61 20.27 5.55
CA ALA A 82 0.47 20.01 6.98
C ALA A 82 1.35 18.81 7.37
N PRO A 83 2.00 18.83 8.55
CA PRO A 83 2.85 17.73 8.96
C PRO A 83 2.08 16.40 8.92
N PRO A 84 2.69 15.31 8.45
CA PRO A 84 1.98 14.06 8.23
C PRO A 84 1.43 13.52 9.55
N THR A 85 0.15 13.15 9.55
CA THR A 85 -0.53 12.63 10.74
C THR A 85 0.11 11.31 11.18
N ALA A 86 0.59 11.26 12.42
CA ALA A 86 1.24 10.09 12.97
C ALA A 86 0.29 8.88 13.05
N LEU A 87 0.84 7.67 12.96
CA LEU A 87 0.10 6.44 13.14
C LEU A 87 -0.14 6.14 14.64
N ASP A 88 -1.30 6.55 15.13
CA ASP A 88 -1.83 6.24 16.46
C ASP A 88 -3.25 5.62 16.40
N VAL A 89 -3.72 5.09 17.53
CA VAL A 89 -4.99 4.35 17.63
C VAL A 89 -6.21 5.24 17.29
N PRO A 90 -6.41 6.42 17.93
CA PRO A 90 -7.49 7.34 17.55
C PRO A 90 -7.49 7.71 16.06
N SER A 91 -6.33 8.08 15.53
CA SER A 91 -6.16 8.52 14.14
C SER A 91 -6.46 7.38 13.16
N LEU A 92 -5.95 6.16 13.42
CA LEU A 92 -6.25 4.99 12.58
C LEU A 92 -7.73 4.58 12.65
N LYS A 93 -8.36 4.68 13.83
CA LYS A 93 -9.80 4.39 13.99
C LYS A 93 -10.66 5.32 13.13
N ALA A 94 -10.34 6.61 13.11
CA ALA A 94 -11.02 7.60 12.27
C ALA A 94 -10.77 7.33 10.78
N PHE A 95 -9.52 7.08 10.40
CA PHE A 95 -9.13 6.73 9.03
C PHE A 95 -9.91 5.51 8.51
N LEU A 96 -9.97 4.43 9.28
CA LEU A 96 -10.69 3.21 8.92
C LEU A 96 -12.20 3.44 8.83
N ALA A 97 -12.77 4.30 9.67
CA ALA A 97 -14.19 4.65 9.59
C ALA A 97 -14.55 5.37 8.28
N ALA A 98 -13.66 6.26 7.81
CA ALA A 98 -13.83 6.94 6.53
C ALA A 98 -13.61 5.99 5.34
N ARG A 99 -12.60 5.12 5.41
CA ARG A 99 -12.27 4.19 4.31
C ARG A 99 -13.29 3.05 4.16
N PHE A 100 -13.80 2.54 5.27
CA PHE A 100 -14.69 1.36 5.32
C PHE A 100 -16.00 1.68 6.05
N PRO A 101 -16.84 2.59 5.51
CA PRO A 101 -18.01 3.09 6.22
C PRO A 101 -19.06 2.01 6.50
N GLY A 102 -19.17 1.00 5.63
CA GLY A 102 -20.15 -0.09 5.74
C GLY A 102 -19.72 -1.28 6.60
N ASP A 103 -18.49 -1.29 7.12
CA ASP A 103 -17.93 -2.42 7.88
C ASP A 103 -17.85 -2.11 9.39
N ASN A 104 -17.89 -3.15 10.21
CA ASN A 104 -17.95 -3.02 11.68
C ASN A 104 -16.65 -2.45 12.25
N ALA A 105 -16.74 -1.51 13.20
CA ALA A 105 -15.56 -0.84 13.77
C ALA A 105 -14.54 -1.80 14.41
N GLY A 106 -15.01 -2.91 15.00
CA GLY A 106 -14.18 -3.80 15.83
C GLY A 106 -13.94 -3.24 17.23
N SER A 107 -13.08 -3.89 18.00
CA SER A 107 -12.66 -3.45 19.34
C SER A 107 -11.43 -2.53 19.27
N ASP A 108 -11.20 -1.74 20.32
CA ASP A 108 -10.01 -0.87 20.39
C ASP A 108 -8.71 -1.68 20.36
N ARG A 109 -8.70 -2.88 20.97
CA ARG A 109 -7.58 -3.84 20.87
C ARG A 109 -7.36 -4.34 19.44
N GLY A 110 -8.41 -4.40 18.62
CA GLY A 110 -8.29 -4.68 17.20
C GLY A 110 -7.63 -3.53 16.43
N ILE A 111 -7.86 -2.27 16.84
CA ILE A 111 -7.19 -1.11 16.25
C ILE A 111 -5.72 -1.05 16.67
N GLU A 112 -5.40 -1.37 17.93
CA GLU A 112 -4.01 -1.51 18.40
C GLU A 112 -3.25 -2.55 17.55
N PHE A 113 -3.86 -3.72 17.34
CA PHE A 113 -3.34 -4.75 16.46
C PHE A 113 -3.16 -4.24 15.02
N ALA A 114 -4.12 -3.48 14.49
CA ALA A 114 -4.00 -2.87 13.17
C ALA A 114 -2.81 -1.90 13.07
N CYS A 115 -2.53 -1.12 14.11
CA CYS A 115 -1.33 -0.28 14.16
C CYS A 115 -0.04 -1.12 14.10
N GLU A 116 0.03 -2.26 14.78
CA GLU A 116 1.18 -3.17 14.71
C GLU A 116 1.38 -3.71 13.28
N LEU A 117 0.29 -4.11 12.61
CA LEU A 117 0.34 -4.57 11.22
C LEU A 117 0.87 -3.50 10.27
N VAL A 118 0.38 -2.26 10.39
CA VAL A 118 0.80 -1.14 9.53
C VAL A 118 2.29 -0.80 9.77
N ARG A 119 2.75 -0.81 11.03
CA ARG A 119 4.17 -0.59 11.36
C ARG A 119 5.07 -1.71 10.85
N ALA A 120 4.59 -2.95 10.84
CA ALA A 120 5.33 -4.10 10.30
C ALA A 120 5.52 -3.99 8.77
N CYS A 121 4.67 -3.24 8.07
CA CYS A 121 4.89 -2.84 6.67
C CYS A 121 5.87 -1.67 6.51
N GLY A 122 6.45 -1.14 7.61
CA GLY A 122 7.36 0.01 7.59
C GLY A 122 6.67 1.38 7.52
N LEU A 123 5.33 1.43 7.64
CA LEU A 123 4.56 2.67 7.54
C LEU A 123 4.42 3.31 8.92
N THR A 124 4.69 4.62 9.01
CA THR A 124 4.71 5.36 10.29
C THR A 124 3.68 6.48 10.37
N THR A 125 3.08 6.84 9.24
CA THR A 125 2.07 7.91 9.13
C THR A 125 0.82 7.44 8.39
N LEU A 126 -0.31 8.12 8.62
CA LEU A 126 -1.55 7.82 7.90
C LEU A 126 -1.52 8.26 6.43
N THR A 127 -0.71 9.28 6.11
CA THR A 127 -0.53 9.72 4.73
C THR A 127 0.15 8.64 3.89
N GLU A 128 1.23 8.02 4.41
CA GLU A 128 1.89 6.88 3.76
C GLU A 128 0.91 5.71 3.56
N LEU A 129 0.15 5.35 4.61
CA LEU A 129 -0.84 4.29 4.52
C LEU A 129 -1.92 4.59 3.46
N ALA A 130 -2.46 5.81 3.44
CA ALA A 130 -3.46 6.20 2.46
C ALA A 130 -2.92 6.08 1.02
N GLN A 131 -1.69 6.56 0.79
CA GLN A 131 -1.04 6.53 -0.51
C GLN A 131 -0.79 5.09 -1.01
N GLU A 132 -0.35 4.19 -0.14
CA GLU A 132 -0.14 2.78 -0.47
C GLU A 132 -1.47 2.09 -0.82
N LEU A 133 -2.51 2.36 -0.04
CA LEU A 133 -3.84 1.79 -0.23
C LEU A 133 -4.61 2.35 -1.44
N GLU A 134 -4.16 3.43 -2.08
CA GLU A 134 -4.69 3.90 -3.38
C GLU A 134 -4.27 3.01 -4.56
N ALA A 135 -3.22 2.20 -4.38
CA ALA A 135 -2.69 1.33 -5.43
C ALA A 135 -3.56 0.10 -5.70
N ILE A 136 -4.65 -0.10 -4.95
CA ILE A 136 -5.54 -1.26 -5.06
C ILE A 136 -7.00 -0.82 -5.15
N ASP A 137 -7.83 -1.65 -5.75
CA ASP A 137 -9.28 -1.47 -5.69
C ASP A 137 -9.86 -2.21 -4.48
N SER A 138 -10.27 -1.46 -3.46
CA SER A 138 -10.88 -2.00 -2.24
C SER A 138 -12.09 -2.90 -2.51
N ALA A 139 -12.89 -2.60 -3.53
CA ALA A 139 -14.07 -3.39 -3.85
C ALA A 139 -13.66 -4.74 -4.46
N GLU A 140 -12.67 -4.75 -5.36
CA GLU A 140 -12.14 -5.99 -5.94
C GLU A 140 -11.57 -6.93 -4.86
N VAL A 141 -10.79 -6.40 -3.91
CA VAL A 141 -10.27 -7.18 -2.78
C VAL A 141 -11.42 -7.75 -1.93
N ARG A 142 -12.50 -6.99 -1.75
CA ARG A 142 -13.72 -7.46 -1.05
C ARG A 142 -14.38 -8.62 -1.77
N ASP A 143 -14.58 -8.47 -3.06
CA ASP A 143 -15.30 -9.43 -3.88
C ASP A 143 -14.53 -10.74 -3.97
N LEU A 144 -13.20 -10.69 -4.09
CA LEU A 144 -12.33 -11.87 -4.08
C LEU A 144 -12.30 -12.59 -2.73
N MET A 145 -12.52 -11.86 -1.64
CA MET A 145 -12.58 -12.47 -0.30
C MET A 145 -13.89 -13.21 -0.03
N ASP A 146 -14.94 -12.97 -0.82
CA ASP A 146 -16.28 -13.60 -0.78
C ASP A 146 -16.70 -14.01 0.63
N THR A 147 -16.89 -13.01 1.49
CA THR A 147 -17.35 -13.22 2.86
C THR A 147 -18.85 -12.99 2.93
N THR A 148 -19.61 -14.06 3.15
CA THR A 148 -21.06 -14.02 3.38
C THR A 148 -21.43 -13.28 4.68
N THR A 149 -20.44 -13.00 5.54
CA THR A 149 -20.60 -12.34 6.84
C THR A 149 -19.92 -10.98 6.85
N ALA A 150 -20.51 -10.02 7.56
CA ALA A 150 -19.90 -8.72 7.79
C ALA A 150 -18.56 -8.85 8.53
N VAL A 151 -17.51 -8.27 7.95
CA VAL A 151 -16.16 -8.25 8.53
C VAL A 151 -15.88 -6.93 9.24
N THR A 152 -14.85 -6.91 10.09
CA THR A 152 -14.41 -5.66 10.74
C THR A 152 -13.56 -4.81 9.80
N ARG A 153 -13.50 -3.50 10.06
CA ARG A 153 -12.62 -2.56 9.34
C ARG A 153 -11.15 -2.96 9.43
N VAL A 154 -10.73 -3.50 10.57
CA VAL A 154 -9.37 -4.04 10.77
C VAL A 154 -9.13 -5.23 9.86
N ARG A 155 -10.10 -6.13 9.73
CA ARG A 155 -10.01 -7.29 8.84
C ARG A 155 -9.92 -6.87 7.37
N ARG A 156 -10.65 -5.81 6.98
CA ARG A 156 -10.57 -5.19 5.65
C ARG A 156 -9.18 -4.62 5.37
N LEU A 157 -8.63 -3.87 6.33
CA LEU A 157 -7.25 -3.36 6.24
C LEU A 157 -6.23 -4.50 6.09
N ASP A 158 -6.35 -5.57 6.88
CA ASP A 158 -5.47 -6.75 6.84
C ASP A 158 -5.51 -7.43 5.45
N ASP A 159 -6.68 -7.55 4.83
CA ASP A 159 -6.81 -8.08 3.46
C ASP A 159 -6.22 -7.16 2.40
N GLU A 160 -6.38 -5.85 2.55
CA GLU A 160 -5.83 -4.86 1.62
C GLU A 160 -4.30 -4.77 1.68
N LEU A 161 -3.71 -4.78 2.88
CA LEU A 161 -2.27 -4.86 3.04
C LEU A 161 -1.71 -6.18 2.52
N LEU A 162 -2.42 -7.29 2.74
CA LEU A 162 -2.06 -8.58 2.17
C LEU A 162 -2.11 -8.59 0.63
N ALA A 163 -3.11 -7.92 0.04
CA ALA A 163 -3.20 -7.77 -1.42
C ALA A 163 -2.03 -6.97 -2.01
N LEU A 164 -1.58 -5.94 -1.28
CA LEU A 164 -0.53 -5.03 -1.72
C LEU A 164 0.88 -5.65 -1.61
N TYR A 165 1.19 -6.25 -0.46
CA TYR A 165 2.55 -6.71 -0.12
C TYR A 165 2.72 -8.24 -0.26
N GLY A 166 1.63 -9.00 -0.37
CA GLY A 166 1.67 -10.44 -0.63
C GLY A 166 2.50 -11.23 0.38
N GLU A 167 3.40 -12.09 -0.09
CA GLU A 167 4.24 -12.95 0.76
C GLU A 167 5.12 -12.15 1.74
N GLU A 168 5.54 -10.92 1.39
CA GLU A 168 6.31 -10.06 2.29
C GLU A 168 5.48 -9.68 3.53
N TYR A 169 4.19 -9.39 3.33
CA TYR A 169 3.25 -9.14 4.42
C TYR A 169 3.11 -10.34 5.34
N ILE A 170 3.10 -11.55 4.78
CA ILE A 170 3.00 -12.78 5.56
C ILE A 170 4.24 -12.93 6.43
N GLY A 171 5.42 -12.80 5.84
CA GLY A 171 6.68 -12.92 6.58
C GLY A 171 6.83 -11.89 7.70
N SER A 172 6.38 -10.64 7.48
CA SER A 172 6.50 -9.57 8.48
C SER A 172 5.41 -9.60 9.56
N THR A 173 4.27 -10.26 9.31
CA THR A 173 3.11 -10.21 10.23
C THR A 173 2.64 -11.55 10.77
N GLU A 174 3.17 -12.69 10.31
CA GLU A 174 2.68 -14.02 10.73
C GLU A 174 2.86 -14.29 12.23
N SER A 175 3.83 -13.63 12.88
CA SER A 175 4.09 -13.71 14.32
C SER A 175 3.38 -12.65 15.16
N ILE A 176 2.63 -11.72 14.54
CA ILE A 176 1.94 -10.64 15.24
C ILE A 176 0.60 -11.15 15.78
N GLY A 177 0.33 -10.86 17.07
CA GLY A 177 -0.85 -11.33 17.80
C GLY A 177 -0.64 -12.69 18.47
N ALA A 178 -1.67 -13.15 19.20
CA ALA A 178 -1.58 -14.36 20.05
C ALA A 178 -1.93 -15.67 19.32
N VAL A 179 -2.29 -15.62 18.04
CA VAL A 179 -2.85 -16.77 17.30
C VAL A 179 -1.74 -17.48 16.51
N GLY A 180 -1.30 -18.64 17.00
CA GLY A 180 -0.22 -19.43 16.39
C GLY A 180 -0.50 -20.03 14.99
N ARG A 181 -1.61 -19.67 14.34
CA ARG A 181 -1.98 -20.10 12.97
C ARG A 181 -2.17 -18.93 12.01
N ARG A 182 -1.78 -17.71 12.38
CA ARG A 182 -1.98 -16.52 11.54
C ARG A 182 -1.31 -16.66 10.17
N GLY A 183 -0.07 -17.15 10.11
CA GLY A 183 0.63 -17.37 8.83
C GLY A 183 -0.16 -18.27 7.86
N ASP A 184 -0.71 -19.39 8.35
CA ASP A 184 -1.52 -20.28 7.53
C ASP A 184 -2.80 -19.61 7.03
N GLN A 185 -3.47 -18.82 7.90
CA GLN A 185 -4.64 -18.05 7.52
C GLN A 185 -4.30 -16.99 6.47
N LEU A 186 -3.17 -16.31 6.59
CA LEU A 186 -2.71 -15.32 5.62
C LEU A 186 -2.41 -15.96 4.26
N ARG A 187 -1.73 -17.10 4.22
CA ARG A 187 -1.43 -17.80 2.96
C ARG A 187 -2.71 -18.24 2.25
N TRP A 188 -3.66 -18.81 2.99
CA TRP A 188 -4.96 -19.20 2.42
C TRP A 188 -5.75 -18.00 1.86
N ARG A 189 -5.70 -16.86 2.56
CA ARG A 189 -6.30 -15.61 2.07
C ARG A 189 -5.56 -15.08 0.85
N TYR A 190 -4.24 -15.14 0.86
CA TYR A 190 -3.42 -14.68 -0.26
C TYR A 190 -3.69 -15.50 -1.52
N ASP A 191 -3.92 -16.81 -1.42
CA ASP A 191 -4.31 -17.64 -2.58
C ASP A 191 -5.59 -17.15 -3.29
N ARG A 192 -6.49 -16.46 -2.55
CA ARG A 192 -7.69 -15.83 -3.13
C ARG A 192 -7.37 -14.55 -3.89
N LEU A 193 -6.32 -13.83 -3.49
CA LEU A 193 -5.92 -12.52 -4.03
C LEU A 193 -4.83 -12.61 -5.11
N ARG A 194 -3.92 -13.58 -4.97
CA ARG A 194 -2.72 -13.70 -5.80
C ARG A 194 -3.09 -13.74 -7.28
N ASP A 195 -2.45 -12.88 -8.05
CA ASP A 195 -2.63 -12.70 -9.50
C ASP A 195 -4.04 -12.27 -9.93
N LYS A 196 -4.93 -11.93 -8.99
CA LYS A 196 -6.33 -11.56 -9.24
C LYS A 196 -6.66 -10.13 -8.85
N VAL A 197 -5.88 -9.52 -7.95
CA VAL A 197 -6.04 -8.11 -7.59
C VAL A 197 -5.35 -7.24 -8.62
N THR A 198 -6.10 -6.31 -9.19
CA THR A 198 -5.60 -5.29 -10.09
C THR A 198 -4.88 -4.23 -9.28
N LEU A 199 -3.54 -4.34 -9.22
CA LEU A 199 -2.72 -3.25 -8.69
C LEU A 199 -2.79 -2.08 -9.68
N ARG A 200 -3.42 -0.98 -9.29
CA ARG A 200 -3.30 0.33 -9.91
C ARG A 200 -1.87 0.81 -9.68
N ARG A 201 -0.92 0.27 -10.46
CA ARG A 201 0.46 0.74 -10.46
C ARG A 201 0.42 2.22 -10.83
N ARG A 202 0.56 3.09 -9.84
CA ARG A 202 0.76 4.51 -10.11
C ARG A 202 1.98 4.60 -11.02
N PRO A 203 1.86 5.20 -12.22
CA PRO A 203 3.01 5.31 -13.10
C PRO A 203 4.07 6.08 -12.33
N VAL A 204 5.21 5.44 -12.06
CA VAL A 204 6.31 6.13 -11.38
C VAL A 204 6.79 7.23 -12.32
N VAL A 205 6.59 8.46 -11.87
CA VAL A 205 7.01 9.65 -12.58
C VAL A 205 8.23 10.25 -11.91
N PHE A 206 9.11 10.75 -12.75
CA PHE A 206 10.31 11.44 -12.34
C PHE A 206 10.24 12.89 -12.80
N GLN A 207 10.86 13.78 -12.03
CA GLN A 207 11.00 15.19 -12.34
C GLN A 207 12.45 15.58 -12.07
N VAL A 208 13.02 16.41 -12.94
CA VAL A 208 14.39 16.94 -12.79
C VAL A 208 14.28 18.41 -12.40
N PHE A 209 15.13 18.84 -11.47
CA PHE A 209 15.23 20.22 -11.02
C PHE A 209 16.70 20.65 -10.92
N GLY A 210 16.96 21.95 -11.00
CA GLY A 210 18.25 22.55 -10.63
C GLY A 210 18.62 23.67 -11.58
N ALA A 211 19.66 24.45 -11.27
CA ALA A 211 20.09 25.56 -12.11
C ALA A 211 20.60 25.11 -13.49
N ASP A 212 21.16 23.90 -13.56
CA ASP A 212 21.67 23.33 -14.82
C ASP A 212 20.61 22.52 -15.59
N CYS A 213 19.36 22.46 -15.10
CA CYS A 213 18.28 21.79 -15.79
C CYS A 213 17.60 22.74 -16.80
N PRO A 214 17.50 22.38 -18.09
CA PRO A 214 16.80 23.18 -19.09
C PRO A 214 15.34 23.46 -18.72
N GLU A 215 14.84 24.66 -19.02
CA GLU A 215 13.46 25.10 -18.69
C GLU A 215 12.39 24.17 -19.26
N ASN A 216 12.62 23.61 -20.44
CA ASN A 216 11.69 22.69 -21.10
C ASN A 216 11.66 21.28 -20.48
N VAL A 217 12.52 21.00 -19.50
CA VAL A 217 12.63 19.74 -18.74
C VAL A 217 12.27 19.96 -17.26
N GLN A 218 12.63 21.13 -16.71
CA GLN A 218 12.42 21.51 -15.32
C GLN A 218 11.02 21.16 -14.81
N ALA A 219 10.96 20.44 -13.70
CA ALA A 219 9.73 20.03 -13.01
C ALA A 219 8.72 19.22 -13.84
N ARG A 220 9.04 18.77 -15.06
CA ARG A 220 8.10 17.98 -15.87
C ARG A 220 8.05 16.53 -15.42
N LYS A 221 6.84 16.01 -15.23
CA LYS A 221 6.61 14.59 -14.93
C LYS A 221 6.91 13.75 -16.17
N MET A 222 7.85 12.83 -16.04
CA MET A 222 8.34 11.99 -17.14
C MET A 222 8.57 10.54 -16.69
N PRO A 223 8.46 9.55 -17.59
CA PRO A 223 8.84 8.17 -17.28
C PRO A 223 10.37 8.04 -17.16
N ALA A 224 10.82 7.00 -16.45
CA ALA A 224 12.24 6.79 -16.14
C ALA A 224 13.16 6.84 -17.36
N ALA A 225 12.84 6.08 -18.42
CA ALA A 225 13.64 6.06 -19.65
C ALA A 225 13.72 7.41 -20.36
N ARG A 226 12.74 8.31 -20.15
CA ARG A 226 12.82 9.69 -20.67
C ARG A 226 13.75 10.53 -19.83
N VAL A 227 13.73 10.42 -18.51
CA VAL A 227 14.68 11.12 -17.63
C VAL A 227 16.11 10.70 -17.92
N VAL A 228 16.38 9.42 -18.17
CA VAL A 228 17.72 8.96 -18.61
C VAL A 228 18.20 9.71 -19.86
N ARG A 229 17.33 9.94 -20.85
CA ARG A 229 17.69 10.69 -22.07
C ARG A 229 17.97 12.16 -21.80
N GLU A 230 17.16 12.81 -20.96
CA GLU A 230 17.37 14.22 -20.63
C GLU A 230 18.65 14.39 -19.79
N LEU A 231 18.88 13.54 -18.78
CA LEU A 231 20.12 13.57 -18.00
C LEU A 231 21.34 13.26 -18.85
N ALA A 232 21.27 12.25 -19.74
CA ALA A 232 22.36 11.95 -20.65
C ALA A 232 22.68 13.13 -21.57
N ARG A 233 21.67 13.89 -22.03
CA ARG A 233 21.90 15.12 -22.80
C ARG A 233 22.61 16.17 -21.95
N ILE A 234 22.06 16.52 -20.79
CA ILE A 234 22.58 17.59 -19.92
C ILE A 234 24.01 17.29 -19.49
N VAL A 235 24.26 16.05 -19.03
CA VAL A 235 25.60 15.61 -18.61
C VAL A 235 26.57 15.59 -19.78
N ALA A 236 26.17 15.09 -20.95
CA ALA A 236 27.05 15.08 -22.12
C ALA A 236 27.39 16.48 -22.63
N GLU A 237 26.46 17.43 -22.56
CA GLU A 237 26.69 18.83 -22.93
C GLU A 237 27.71 19.51 -22.00
N ARG A 238 27.80 19.07 -20.74
CA ARG A 238 28.74 19.64 -19.76
C ARG A 238 30.08 18.91 -19.68
N GLU A 239 30.03 17.59 -19.48
CA GLU A 239 31.19 16.73 -19.20
C GLU A 239 31.71 16.00 -20.45
N GLY A 240 31.02 16.17 -21.58
CA GLY A 240 31.36 15.56 -22.86
C GLY A 240 30.66 14.21 -23.08
N ALA A 241 30.41 13.88 -24.36
CA ALA A 241 29.61 12.73 -24.77
C ALA A 241 30.18 11.36 -24.33
N ALA A 242 31.50 11.25 -24.13
CA ALA A 242 32.12 10.03 -23.64
C ALA A 242 31.79 9.71 -22.17
N SER A 243 31.50 10.72 -21.34
CA SER A 243 31.22 10.56 -19.91
C SER A 243 29.91 9.79 -19.64
N VAL A 244 28.97 9.85 -20.58
CA VAL A 244 27.63 9.26 -20.47
C VAL A 244 27.50 7.87 -21.09
N VAL A 245 28.55 7.35 -21.75
CA VAL A 245 28.51 6.04 -22.40
C VAL A 245 28.31 4.95 -21.36
N ARG A 246 27.32 4.08 -21.58
CA ARG A 246 26.98 2.97 -20.67
C ARG A 246 26.66 1.75 -21.52
N ASP A 247 27.37 0.66 -21.23
CA ASP A 247 27.23 -0.58 -21.98
C ASP A 247 25.76 -1.03 -22.06
N GLY A 248 25.32 -1.38 -23.26
CA GLY A 248 23.94 -1.79 -23.56
C GLY A 248 22.84 -0.72 -23.37
N ALA A 249 23.17 0.53 -22.99
CA ALA A 249 22.18 1.55 -22.67
C ALA A 249 22.39 2.91 -23.34
N ILE A 250 23.63 3.40 -23.44
CA ILE A 250 23.98 4.70 -24.05
C ILE A 250 25.24 4.51 -24.89
N SER A 251 25.17 4.83 -26.18
CA SER A 251 26.30 4.71 -27.12
C SER A 251 26.48 5.97 -27.97
N LEU A 252 27.70 6.18 -28.44
CA LEU A 252 28.04 7.22 -29.43
C LEU A 252 27.81 6.74 -30.87
N ALA A 253 27.62 5.43 -31.07
CA ALA A 253 27.35 4.82 -32.36
C ALA A 253 25.94 4.21 -32.38
N GLU A 254 25.41 3.99 -33.57
CA GLU A 254 24.14 3.28 -33.76
C GLU A 254 24.35 1.75 -33.65
N ASP A 255 24.89 1.29 -32.52
CA ASP A 255 25.29 -0.10 -32.27
C ASP A 255 24.48 -0.79 -31.17
N LEU A 256 23.56 -0.07 -30.52
CA LEU A 256 22.64 -0.66 -29.54
C LEU A 256 21.70 -1.67 -30.21
N PRO A 257 21.37 -2.78 -29.52
CA PRO A 257 20.49 -3.79 -30.09
C PRO A 257 19.09 -3.24 -30.35
N LEU A 258 18.46 -3.64 -31.46
CA LEU A 258 17.12 -3.18 -31.86
C LEU A 258 16.05 -3.40 -30.75
N SER A 259 16.21 -4.44 -29.94
CA SER A 259 15.35 -4.73 -28.78
C SER A 259 15.37 -3.63 -27.71
N ALA A 260 16.45 -2.85 -27.62
CA ALA A 260 16.57 -1.70 -26.72
C ALA A 260 15.76 -0.48 -27.21
N ARG A 261 15.26 -0.51 -28.46
CA ARG A 261 14.54 0.59 -29.11
C ARG A 261 15.30 1.92 -28.95
N PRO A 262 16.55 2.02 -29.44
CA PRO A 262 17.37 3.20 -29.21
C PRO A 262 16.72 4.44 -29.85
N ARG A 263 16.86 5.59 -29.18
CA ARG A 263 16.46 6.89 -29.71
C ARG A 263 17.68 7.82 -29.79
N PRO A 264 17.85 8.55 -30.90
CA PRO A 264 18.91 9.53 -31.00
C PRO A 264 18.60 10.74 -30.11
N VAL A 265 19.64 11.23 -29.46
CA VAL A 265 19.67 12.46 -28.66
C VAL A 265 20.79 13.31 -29.25
N ARG A 266 20.40 14.34 -30.01
CA ARG A 266 21.33 15.28 -30.63
C ARG A 266 21.85 16.27 -29.59
N LEU A 267 23.16 16.40 -29.50
CA LEU A 267 23.86 17.39 -28.69
C LEU A 267 24.08 18.69 -29.48
N GLN A 268 24.40 19.78 -28.77
CA GLN A 268 24.61 21.11 -29.37
C GLN A 268 25.82 21.15 -30.34
N ASP A 269 26.84 20.35 -30.08
CA ASP A 269 28.05 20.21 -30.92
C ASP A 269 27.80 19.39 -32.19
N GLY A 270 26.59 18.86 -32.38
CA GLY A 270 26.19 18.04 -33.51
C GLY A 270 26.35 16.54 -33.30
N THR A 271 26.93 16.09 -32.19
CA THR A 271 27.11 14.67 -31.84
C THR A 271 25.77 14.00 -31.57
N ASP A 272 25.60 12.76 -32.04
CA ASP A 272 24.44 11.92 -31.73
C ASP A 272 24.76 10.93 -30.61
N LEU A 273 23.92 10.92 -29.58
CA LEU A 273 23.88 9.87 -28.58
C LEU A 273 22.71 8.92 -28.86
N TRP A 274 22.96 7.63 -28.85
CA TRP A 274 21.93 6.60 -28.95
C TRP A 274 21.59 6.09 -27.57
N VAL A 275 20.36 6.32 -27.12
CA VAL A 275 19.91 5.95 -25.76
C VAL A 275 18.79 4.92 -25.84
N ALA A 276 18.97 3.80 -25.14
CA ALA A 276 17.96 2.76 -25.00
C ALA A 276 16.67 3.32 -24.38
N THR A 277 15.52 2.93 -24.92
CA THR A 277 14.21 3.37 -24.40
C THR A 277 13.37 2.26 -23.82
N ASN A 278 13.69 1.00 -24.15
CA ASN A 278 13.10 -0.18 -23.56
C ASN A 278 13.88 -0.61 -22.30
N LEU A 279 13.96 0.30 -21.32
CA LEU A 279 14.66 0.08 -20.05
C LEU A 279 13.68 -0.27 -18.95
N ARG A 280 14.04 -1.24 -18.10
CA ARG A 280 13.32 -1.49 -16.83
C ARG A 280 13.54 -0.30 -15.88
N ARG A 281 12.64 -0.12 -14.90
CA ARG A 281 12.73 0.97 -13.92
C ARG A 281 14.04 0.94 -13.15
N GLU A 282 14.40 -0.21 -12.57
CA GLU A 282 15.65 -0.40 -11.82
C GLU A 282 16.88 -0.07 -12.67
N ALA A 283 16.94 -0.55 -13.91
CA ALA A 283 18.02 -0.22 -14.83
C ALA A 283 18.06 1.28 -15.14
N SER A 284 16.91 1.92 -15.31
CA SER A 284 16.84 3.37 -15.53
C SER A 284 17.34 4.15 -14.31
N GLU A 285 16.92 3.79 -13.11
CA GLU A 285 17.34 4.41 -11.84
C GLU A 285 18.85 4.25 -11.61
N ALA A 286 19.42 3.08 -11.90
CA ALA A 286 20.86 2.84 -11.85
C ALA A 286 21.63 3.72 -12.84
N ILE A 287 21.12 3.87 -14.07
CA ILE A 287 21.73 4.75 -15.08
C ILE A 287 21.62 6.22 -14.65
N MET A 288 20.48 6.67 -14.11
CA MET A 288 20.35 8.05 -13.59
C MET A 288 21.40 8.34 -12.52
N THR A 289 21.58 7.41 -11.57
CA THR A 289 22.60 7.52 -10.52
C THR A 289 23.99 7.64 -11.13
N ALA A 290 24.35 6.73 -12.04
CA ALA A 290 25.66 6.74 -12.69
C ALA A 290 25.91 7.99 -13.57
N LEU A 291 24.86 8.64 -14.09
CA LEU A 291 24.98 9.90 -14.83
C LEU A 291 25.22 11.07 -13.89
N MET A 292 24.49 11.13 -12.77
CA MET A 292 24.67 12.13 -11.73
C MET A 292 26.07 12.04 -11.10
N ASP A 293 26.54 10.82 -10.81
CA ASP A 293 27.88 10.57 -10.27
C ASP A 293 29.00 10.98 -11.24
N ALA A 294 28.74 10.92 -12.55
CA ALA A 294 29.71 11.33 -13.58
C ALA A 294 29.81 12.86 -13.72
N ALA A 295 28.85 13.62 -13.17
CA ALA A 295 28.79 15.08 -13.26
C ALA A 295 28.52 15.71 -11.89
N PRO A 296 29.47 15.59 -10.94
CA PRO A 296 29.24 16.05 -9.57
C PRO A 296 29.13 17.57 -9.47
N ALA A 297 29.63 18.32 -10.45
CA ALA A 297 29.59 19.77 -10.45
C ALA A 297 28.25 20.39 -10.93
N LEU A 298 27.30 19.56 -11.40
CA LEU A 298 26.01 20.03 -11.89
C LEU A 298 25.00 20.16 -10.75
N ASP A 299 24.34 21.33 -10.66
CA ASP A 299 23.17 21.51 -9.82
C ASP A 299 21.96 20.87 -10.51
N LEU A 300 21.81 19.57 -10.28
CA LEU A 300 20.68 18.75 -10.72
C LEU A 300 20.20 17.87 -9.58
N ARG A 301 18.88 17.78 -9.38
CA ARG A 301 18.26 16.82 -8.48
C ARG A 301 17.11 16.12 -9.18
N VAL A 302 16.88 14.87 -8.81
CA VAL A 302 15.79 14.05 -9.37
C VAL A 302 14.80 13.73 -8.26
N MET A 303 13.53 14.02 -8.53
CA MET A 303 12.42 13.60 -7.68
C MET A 303 11.73 12.39 -8.30
N ARG A 304 11.33 11.43 -7.47
CA ARG A 304 10.53 10.26 -7.83
C ARG A 304 9.20 10.35 -7.10
N ASN A 305 8.10 10.49 -7.84
CA ASN A 305 6.75 10.68 -7.30
C ASN A 305 6.65 11.84 -6.28
N GLY A 306 7.42 12.90 -6.45
CA GLY A 306 7.44 14.04 -5.50
C GLY A 306 8.32 13.82 -4.27
N LEU A 307 9.00 12.69 -4.14
CA LEU A 307 10.02 12.46 -3.12
C LEU A 307 11.42 12.65 -3.71
N LEU A 308 12.36 13.18 -2.94
CA LEU A 308 13.75 13.29 -3.37
C LEU A 308 14.33 11.89 -3.63
N PHE A 309 14.86 11.68 -4.84
CA PHE A 309 15.46 10.41 -5.25
C PHE A 309 16.97 10.53 -5.44
N LEU A 310 17.44 11.48 -6.25
CA LEU A 310 18.85 11.83 -6.35
C LEU A 310 19.03 13.27 -5.86
N PRO A 311 19.83 13.50 -4.81
CA PRO A 311 20.12 14.85 -4.33
C PRO A 311 20.96 15.63 -5.35
N PRO A 312 21.06 16.96 -5.20
CA PRO A 312 22.09 17.72 -5.90
C PRO A 312 23.46 17.13 -5.63
N SER A 313 24.24 16.95 -6.69
CA SER A 313 25.64 16.60 -6.55
C SER A 313 26.37 17.71 -5.79
N THR A 314 27.29 17.32 -4.89
CA THR A 314 27.94 18.22 -3.93
C THR A 314 29.22 18.83 -4.49
#